data_AF-A0A954C996-F1
#
_entry.id   AF-A0A954C996-F1
#
_cell.length_a   1.000
_cell.length_b   1.000
_cell.length_c   1.000
_cell.angle_alpha   90.00
_cell.angle_beta   90.00
_cell.angle_gamma   90.00
#
_symmetry.space_group_name_H-M   'P 1'
#
loop_
_entity.id
_entity.type
_entity.pdbx_description
1 polymer ?
#
loop_
_entity_poly.entity_id
_entity_poly.type
_entity_poly.pdbx_seq_one_letter_code
_entity_poly.pdbx_strand_id
1 'polypeptide(L)'
;MDASAQAIAAYGHAQKGAATDRGIEYQVFARITAALTAAERRGRAGFGDLVQALHDNRRLWDALTVDLIDDDNRLGPDLRARLLSLAFFVRQHGQKVLNGKAGVRPIVEVNQAVMDGLRGLPPQPVALPLAKEEA
;
A
#
# COMPACT_ATOMS: atom_id res chain seq x y z
N MET A 1 -20.41 -4.19 -7.43
CA MET A 1 -19.30 -3.46 -8.09
C MET A 1 -18.44 -2.90 -6.97
N ASP A 2 -17.18 -3.36 -6.85
CA ASP A 2 -16.34 -3.04 -5.70
C ASP A 2 -15.94 -1.57 -5.72
N ALA A 3 -16.54 -0.80 -4.81
CA ALA A 3 -16.24 0.60 -4.61
C ALA A 3 -14.74 0.81 -4.38
N SER A 4 -14.09 -0.07 -3.62
CA SER A 4 -12.65 -0.07 -3.34
C SER A 4 -11.79 -0.03 -4.60
N ALA A 5 -12.16 -0.79 -5.63
CA ALA A 5 -11.45 -0.81 -6.90
C ALA A 5 -11.54 0.56 -7.59
N GLN A 6 -12.74 1.14 -7.73
CA GLN A 6 -12.93 2.44 -8.39
C GLN A 6 -12.13 3.60 -7.76
N ALA A 7 -11.89 3.55 -6.45
CA ALA A 7 -11.02 4.54 -5.80
C ALA A 7 -9.57 4.45 -6.23
N ILE A 8 -9.02 3.24 -6.27
CA ILE A 8 -7.62 3.01 -6.65
C ILE A 8 -7.37 3.57 -8.06
N ALA A 9 -8.34 3.42 -8.97
CA ALA A 9 -8.28 4.02 -10.31
C ALA A 9 -8.27 5.56 -10.30
N ALA A 10 -9.05 6.17 -9.40
CA ALA A 10 -9.16 7.62 -9.29
C ALA A 10 -7.87 8.29 -8.79
N TYR A 11 -7.04 7.56 -8.03
CA TYR A 11 -5.71 8.03 -7.61
C TYR A 11 -4.83 8.42 -8.82
N GLY A 12 -4.97 7.72 -9.95
CA GLY A 12 -4.20 7.99 -11.17
C GLY A 12 -4.60 9.24 -11.95
N HIS A 13 -5.81 9.77 -11.76
CA HIS A 13 -6.39 10.76 -12.67
C HIS A 13 -6.21 12.24 -12.26
N ALA A 14 -5.60 12.55 -11.11
CA ALA A 14 -5.48 13.94 -10.61
C ALA A 14 -4.18 14.68 -11.03
N GLN A 15 -4.26 15.45 -12.13
CA GLN A 15 -3.43 16.63 -12.53
C GLN A 15 -1.92 16.51 -12.88
N LYS A 16 -1.47 17.41 -13.77
CA LYS A 16 -0.25 17.37 -14.61
C LYS A 16 1.06 17.89 -13.97
N GLY A 17 1.01 18.57 -12.81
CA GLY A 17 2.22 18.90 -12.01
C GLY A 17 2.70 17.73 -11.14
N ALA A 18 1.80 16.81 -10.82
CA ALA A 18 2.03 15.65 -9.97
C ALA A 18 2.62 14.43 -10.70
N ALA A 19 3.02 14.56 -11.98
CA ALA A 19 3.62 13.45 -12.71
C ALA A 19 4.99 13.06 -12.15
N THR A 20 5.80 14.03 -11.70
CA THR A 20 7.11 13.79 -11.10
C THR A 20 6.98 13.21 -9.70
N ASP A 21 6.08 13.76 -8.88
CA ASP A 21 5.83 13.28 -7.52
C ASP A 21 5.23 11.87 -7.53
N ARG A 22 4.25 11.59 -8.42
CA ARG A 22 3.73 10.23 -8.64
C ARG A 22 4.79 9.26 -9.15
N GLY A 23 5.70 9.74 -10.01
CA GLY A 23 6.83 8.94 -10.49
C GLY A 23 7.76 8.52 -9.35
N ILE A 24 8.01 9.43 -8.40
CA ILE A 24 8.81 9.16 -7.20
C ILE A 24 8.06 8.18 -6.29
N GLU A 25 6.78 8.43 -5.98
CA GLU A 25 5.96 7.52 -5.17
C GLU A 25 5.95 6.10 -5.75
N TYR A 26 5.73 5.99 -7.07
CA TYR A 26 5.75 4.70 -7.77
C TYR A 26 7.08 3.99 -7.61
N GLN A 27 8.21 4.70 -7.78
CA GLN A 27 9.54 4.10 -7.64
C GLN A 27 9.79 3.61 -6.22
N VAL A 28 9.35 4.35 -5.20
CA VAL A 28 9.50 3.96 -3.80
C VAL A 28 8.64 2.73 -3.50
N PHE A 29 7.38 2.71 -3.93
CA PHE A 29 6.51 1.53 -3.82
C PHE A 29 7.11 0.32 -4.53
N ALA A 30 7.60 0.47 -5.75
CA ALA A 30 8.17 -0.61 -6.54
C ALA A 30 9.39 -1.22 -5.86
N ARG A 31 10.31 -0.39 -5.37
CA ARG A 31 11.51 -0.83 -4.65
C ARG A 31 11.16 -1.61 -3.39
N ILE A 32 10.26 -1.07 -2.56
CA ILE A 32 9.85 -1.70 -1.30
C ILE A 32 9.13 -3.02 -1.59
N THR A 33 8.24 -3.04 -2.57
CA THR A 33 7.48 -4.24 -2.96
C THR A 33 8.42 -5.35 -3.44
N ALA A 34 9.43 -5.01 -4.25
CA ALA A 34 10.45 -5.96 -4.67
C ALA A 34 11.26 -6.50 -3.48
N ALA A 35 11.62 -5.65 -2.51
CA ALA A 35 12.33 -6.06 -1.30
C ALA A 35 11.49 -7.01 -0.43
N LEU A 36 10.20 -6.72 -0.23
CA LEU A 36 9.27 -7.61 0.50
C LEU A 36 9.19 -8.99 -0.16
N THR A 37 9.00 -9.04 -1.48
CA THR A 37 8.94 -10.31 -2.24
C THR A 37 10.27 -11.07 -2.20
N ALA A 38 11.40 -10.37 -2.32
CA ALA A 38 12.72 -10.99 -2.26
C ALA A 38 12.99 -11.59 -0.88
N ALA A 39 12.67 -10.86 0.19
CA ALA A 39 12.84 -11.33 1.56
C ALA A 39 11.94 -12.53 1.87
N GLU A 40 10.68 -12.52 1.43
CA GLU A 40 9.75 -13.63 1.58
C GLU A 40 10.28 -14.92 0.92
N ARG A 41 10.79 -14.82 -0.32
CA ARG A 41 11.36 -15.96 -1.06
C ARG A 41 12.55 -16.61 -0.37
N ARG A 42 13.31 -15.84 0.43
CA ARG A 42 14.45 -16.35 1.21
C ARG A 42 14.03 -17.02 2.52
N GLY A 43 12.74 -16.99 2.88
CA GLY A 43 12.21 -17.59 4.10
C GLY A 43 12.95 -17.11 5.36
N ARG A 44 13.31 -18.04 6.25
CA ARG A 44 13.97 -17.71 7.52
C ARG A 44 15.30 -16.95 7.34
N ALA A 45 16.05 -17.25 6.28
CA ALA A 45 17.31 -16.55 5.97
C ALA A 45 17.09 -15.10 5.48
N GLY A 46 15.87 -14.75 5.05
CA GLY A 46 15.48 -13.41 4.64
C GLY A 46 14.81 -12.58 5.73
N PHE A 47 14.71 -13.08 6.97
CA PHE A 47 13.93 -12.40 8.00
C PHE A 47 14.45 -10.99 8.31
N GLY A 48 15.77 -10.78 8.38
CA GLY A 48 16.33 -9.44 8.58
C GLY A 48 15.94 -8.45 7.48
N ASP A 49 16.03 -8.88 6.21
CA ASP A 49 15.59 -8.08 5.06
C ASP A 49 14.08 -7.83 5.10
N LEU A 50 13.29 -8.79 5.56
CA LEU A 50 11.84 -8.66 5.71
C LEU A 50 11.50 -7.59 6.75
N VAL A 51 12.21 -7.56 7.89
CA VAL A 51 12.04 -6.51 8.90
C VAL A 51 12.34 -5.14 8.32
N GLN A 52 13.46 -5.00 7.59
CA GLN A 52 13.84 -3.74 6.96
C GLN A 52 12.81 -3.29 5.93
N ALA A 53 12.39 -4.20 5.04
CA ALA A 53 11.40 -3.90 4.01
C ALA A 53 10.03 -3.51 4.60
N LEU A 54 9.58 -4.18 5.67
CA LEU A 54 8.34 -3.83 6.37
C LEU A 54 8.43 -2.48 7.09
N HIS A 55 9.60 -2.17 7.66
CA HIS A 55 9.86 -0.86 8.26
C HIS A 55 9.78 0.26 7.22
N ASP A 56 10.46 0.09 6.07
CA ASP A 56 10.45 1.08 5.00
C ASP A 56 9.05 1.23 4.40
N ASN A 57 8.33 0.13 4.25
CA ASN A 57 6.93 0.12 3.83
C ASN A 57 6.05 0.94 4.80
N ARG A 58 6.21 0.74 6.11
CA ARG A 58 5.49 1.52 7.12
C ARG A 58 5.82 3.01 7.01
N ARG A 59 7.09 3.38 6.83
CA ARG A 59 7.49 4.80 6.69
C ARG A 59 6.86 5.46 5.47
N LEU A 60 6.78 4.74 4.34
CA LEU A 60 6.09 5.25 3.15
C LEU A 60 4.61 5.52 3.45
N TRP A 61 3.90 4.55 4.03
CA TRP A 61 2.48 4.68 4.36
C TRP A 61 2.20 5.75 5.43
N ASP A 62 3.12 5.95 6.38
CA ASP A 62 3.03 7.02 7.37
C ASP A 62 3.17 8.41 6.69
N ALA A 63 4.10 8.57 5.74
CA ALA A 63 4.24 9.81 4.97
C ALA A 63 3.00 10.10 4.10
N LEU A 64 2.47 9.08 3.42
CA LEU A 64 1.22 9.21 2.67
C LEU A 64 0.04 9.56 3.57
N THR A 65 -0.03 8.99 4.77
CA THR A 65 -1.09 9.29 5.72
C THR A 65 -1.07 10.76 6.13
N VAL A 66 0.11 11.35 6.35
CA VAL A 66 0.24 12.78 6.68
C VAL A 66 -0.29 13.65 5.53
N ASP A 67 0.08 13.36 4.28
CA ASP A 67 -0.43 14.07 3.12
C ASP A 67 -1.95 13.89 2.96
N LEU A 68 -2.46 12.67 3.19
CA LEU A 68 -3.87 12.34 3.05
C LEU A 68 -4.76 12.97 4.11
N ILE A 69 -4.27 13.32 5.30
CA ILE A 69 -5.07 14.00 6.32
C ILE A 69 -5.01 15.52 6.21
N ASP A 70 -4.08 16.06 5.42
CA ASP A 70 -3.97 17.49 5.16
C ASP A 70 -5.25 18.05 4.53
N ASP A 71 -5.67 19.24 4.96
CA ASP A 71 -6.86 19.93 4.47
C ASP A 71 -6.65 20.45 3.03
N ASP A 72 -5.40 20.70 2.63
CA ASP A 72 -5.02 21.09 1.27
C ASP A 72 -4.96 19.90 0.29
N ASN A 73 -5.16 18.66 0.77
CA ASN A 73 -5.17 17.48 -0.07
C ASN A 73 -6.33 17.52 -1.08
N ARG A 74 -5.99 17.43 -2.37
CA ARG A 74 -6.95 17.61 -3.47
C ARG A 74 -7.72 16.36 -3.86
N LEU A 75 -7.48 15.23 -3.20
CA LEU A 75 -8.22 14.00 -3.45
C LEU A 75 -9.63 14.09 -2.85
N GLY A 76 -10.60 13.48 -3.54
CA GLY A 76 -11.97 13.38 -3.02
C GLY A 76 -12.02 12.61 -1.69
N PRO A 77 -12.95 12.95 -0.78
CA PRO A 77 -13.02 12.38 0.57
C PRO A 77 -13.13 10.86 0.58
N ASP A 78 -13.87 10.28 -0.37
CA ASP A 78 -14.00 8.82 -0.51
C ASP A 78 -12.68 8.13 -0.83
N LEU A 79 -11.86 8.74 -1.69
CA LEU A 79 -10.55 8.21 -2.05
C LEU A 79 -9.59 8.31 -0.87
N ARG A 80 -9.56 9.47 -0.19
CA ARG A 80 -8.77 9.67 1.02
C ARG A 80 -9.11 8.62 2.08
N ALA A 81 -10.38 8.42 2.39
CA ALA A 81 -10.83 7.44 3.37
C ALA A 81 -10.39 6.01 3.03
N ARG A 82 -10.44 5.61 1.76
CA ARG A 82 -10.00 4.29 1.31
C ARG A 82 -8.48 4.12 1.40
N LEU A 83 -7.70 5.13 1.00
CA LEU A 83 -6.24 5.10 1.13
C LEU A 83 -5.80 5.06 2.60
N LEU A 84 -6.46 5.82 3.47
CA LEU A 84 -6.24 5.75 4.93
C LEU A 84 -6.58 4.38 5.51
N SER A 85 -7.65 3.74 5.03
CA SER A 85 -8.01 2.38 5.43
C SER A 85 -6.94 1.36 5.01
N LEU A 86 -6.36 1.51 3.81
CA LEU A 86 -5.23 0.70 3.37
C LEU A 86 -3.97 0.94 4.21
N ALA A 87 -3.67 2.19 4.57
CA ALA A 87 -2.56 2.53 5.45
C ALA A 87 -2.69 1.83 6.82
N PHE A 88 -3.89 1.86 7.41
CA PHE A 88 -4.18 1.15 8.65
C PHE A 88 -4.00 -0.37 8.50
N PHE A 89 -4.57 -0.95 7.43
CA PHE A 89 -4.42 -2.38 7.14
C PHE A 89 -2.95 -2.79 7.04
N VAL A 90 -2.16 -2.06 6.24
CA VAL A 90 -0.74 -2.36 6.03
C VAL A 90 0.04 -2.30 7.35
N ARG A 91 -0.22 -1.29 8.19
CA ARG A 91 0.41 -1.18 9.51
C ARG A 91 0.07 -2.38 10.40
N GLN A 92 -1.21 -2.73 10.50
CA GLN A 92 -1.67 -3.84 11.35
C GLN A 92 -1.16 -5.19 10.84
N HIS A 93 -1.26 -5.44 9.54
CA HIS A 93 -0.82 -6.68 8.91
C HIS A 93 0.71 -6.83 9.00
N GLY A 94 1.47 -5.74 8.82
CA GLY A 94 2.92 -5.75 8.97
C GLY A 94 3.37 -6.22 10.35
N GLN A 95 2.66 -5.82 11.42
CA GLN A 95 2.92 -6.33 12.77
C GLN A 95 2.61 -7.83 12.90
N LYS A 96 1.56 -8.33 12.24
CA LYS A 96 1.26 -9.78 12.21
C LYS A 96 2.37 -10.55 11.50
N VAL A 97 2.91 -10.02 10.39
CA VAL A 97 4.05 -10.63 9.67
C VAL A 97 5.30 -10.70 10.53
N LEU A 98 5.67 -9.61 11.22
CA LEU A 98 6.84 -9.59 12.12
C LEU A 98 6.71 -10.59 13.27
N ASN A 99 5.48 -10.82 13.75
CA ASN A 99 5.18 -11.80 14.79
C ASN A 99 5.03 -13.23 14.27
N GLY A 100 5.27 -13.48 12.97
CA GLY A 100 5.11 -14.80 12.34
C GLY A 100 3.65 -15.29 12.26
N LYS A 101 2.67 -14.39 12.43
CA LYS A 101 1.23 -14.70 12.43
C LYS A 101 0.55 -14.50 11.07
N ALA A 102 1.27 -14.01 10.07
CA ALA A 102 0.76 -13.79 8.71
C ALA A 102 1.89 -13.78 7.68
N GLY A 103 1.56 -14.00 6.40
CA GLY A 103 2.46 -13.80 5.26
C GLY A 103 2.46 -12.36 4.74
N VAL A 104 3.50 -11.97 3.98
CA VAL A 104 3.66 -10.60 3.47
C VAL A 104 2.85 -10.32 2.21
N ARG A 105 2.40 -11.37 1.51
CA ARG A 105 1.65 -11.27 0.25
C ARG A 105 0.49 -10.25 0.24
N PRO A 106 -0.38 -10.14 1.27
CA PRO A 106 -1.43 -9.12 1.26
C PRO A 106 -0.91 -7.68 1.22
N ILE A 107 0.26 -7.38 1.82
CA ILE A 107 0.90 -6.06 1.74
C ILE A 107 1.44 -5.82 0.32
N VAL A 108 2.02 -6.86 -0.30
CA VAL A 108 2.51 -6.80 -1.68
C VAL A 108 1.36 -6.48 -2.66
N GLU A 109 0.21 -7.13 -2.50
CA GLU A 109 -0.97 -6.92 -3.35
C GLU A 109 -1.54 -5.50 -3.20
N VAL A 110 -1.58 -4.96 -1.97
CA VAL A 110 -1.98 -3.56 -1.73
C VAL A 110 -1.03 -2.58 -2.42
N ASN A 111 0.28 -2.77 -2.28
CA ASN A 111 1.26 -1.90 -2.94
C ASN A 111 1.14 -1.97 -4.47
N GLN A 112 0.91 -3.16 -5.03
CA GLN A 112 0.71 -3.34 -6.47
C GLN A 112 -0.53 -2.59 -6.97
N ALA A 113 -1.64 -2.67 -6.25
CA ALA A 113 -2.85 -1.95 -6.63
C ALA A 113 -2.66 -0.43 -6.57
N VAL A 114 -1.97 0.10 -5.55
CA VAL A 114 -1.62 1.53 -5.50
C VAL A 114 -0.73 1.93 -6.67
N MET A 115 0.28 1.12 -7.01
CA MET A 115 1.14 1.33 -8.18
C MET A 115 0.37 1.30 -9.50
N ASP A 116 -0.67 0.47 -9.62
CA ASP A 116 -1.57 0.46 -10.78
C ASP A 116 -2.39 1.75 -10.84
N GLY A 117 -2.94 2.16 -9.69
CA GLY A 117 -3.60 3.46 -9.54
C GLY A 117 -2.71 4.62 -9.97
N LEU A 118 -1.47 4.68 -9.51
CA LEU A 118 -0.48 5.71 -9.87
C LEU A 118 -0.21 5.81 -11.38
N ARG A 119 -0.31 4.69 -12.10
CA ARG A 119 -0.12 4.62 -13.56
C ARG A 119 -1.40 4.93 -14.35
N GLY A 120 -2.52 5.18 -13.68
CA GLY A 120 -3.83 5.34 -14.32
C GLY A 120 -4.38 4.04 -14.90
N LEU A 121 -3.91 2.88 -14.42
CA LEU A 121 -4.44 1.59 -14.82
C LEU A 121 -5.79 1.33 -14.14
N PRO A 122 -6.70 0.59 -14.79
CA PRO A 122 -7.92 0.16 -14.16
C PRO A 122 -7.60 -0.68 -12.91
N PRO A 123 -8.43 -0.59 -11.87
CA PRO A 123 -8.11 -1.11 -10.57
C PRO A 123 -8.22 -2.64 -10.57
N GLN A 124 -7.18 -3.29 -10.08
CA GLN A 124 -7.22 -4.72 -9.80
C GLN A 124 -8.09 -4.97 -8.55
N PRO A 125 -8.86 -6.08 -8.50
CA PRO A 125 -9.62 -6.42 -7.30
C PRO A 125 -8.65 -6.69 -6.14
N VAL A 126 -8.52 -5.74 -5.22
CA VAL A 126 -7.87 -5.98 -3.92
C VAL A 126 -8.92 -6.57 -3.00
N ALA A 127 -8.82 -7.87 -2.74
CA ALA A 127 -9.58 -8.49 -1.67
C ALA A 127 -9.04 -7.94 -0.33
N LEU A 128 -9.63 -6.86 0.16
CA LEU A 128 -9.47 -6.46 1.56
C LEU A 128 -9.84 -7.68 2.40
N PRO A 129 -8.94 -8.23 3.22
CA PRO A 129 -9.34 -9.25 4.17
C PRO A 129 -10.33 -8.56 5.10
N LEU A 130 -11.62 -8.83 4.91
CA LEU A 130 -12.62 -8.56 5.94
C LEU A 130 -12.06 -9.18 7.20
N ALA A 131 -11.90 -8.38 8.25
CA ALA A 131 -11.44 -8.85 9.53
C ALA A 131 -12.32 -10.02 9.93
N LYS A 132 -11.84 -11.25 9.71
CA LYS A 132 -12.40 -12.41 10.36
C LYS A 132 -11.97 -12.27 11.81
N GLU A 133 -12.95 -11.92 12.65
CA GLU A 133 -12.96 -12.36 14.04
C GLU A 133 -12.59 -13.85 14.04
N GLU A 134 -11.37 -14.15 14.47
CA GLU A 134 -11.01 -15.51 14.87
C GLU A 134 -11.29 -15.59 16.38
N ALA A 135 -12.32 -16.39 16.68
CA ALA A 135 -12.53 -17.03 17.97
C ALA A 135 -11.50 -18.14 18.20
#